data_AF-A0A3P1WGC4-F1
#
_entry.id   AF-A0A3P1WGC4-F1
#
_cell.length_a   1.000
_cell.length_b   1.000
_cell.length_c   1.000
_cell.angle_alpha   90.00
_cell.angle_beta   90.00
_cell.angle_gamma   90.00
#
_symmetry.space_group_name_H-M   'P 1'
#
loop_
_entity.id
_entity.type
_entity.pdbx_description
1 polymer ?
#
loop_
_entity_poly.entity_id
_entity_poly.type
_entity_poly.pdbx_seq_one_letter_code
_entity_poly.pdbx_strand_id
1 'polypeptide(L)'
;MIFRSALAAAPDDLAIAEADALIRTGRFLAAYDRILRAMPRWILSPSAHNYLALCHQGLGDEARAASERALSGLALETILRSGEGTEGRPWRVLRVADEYDIAAQQGKRVVTQAMVSPGLDRLEADDGTVLWFKLIETSEVDDG
;
A
#
# COMPACT_ATOMS: atom_id res chain seq x y z
N MET A 1 3.09 -15.79 18.35
CA MET A 1 2.10 -15.22 17.41
C MET A 1 1.56 -13.95 18.02
N ILE A 2 1.74 -12.81 17.33
CA ILE A 2 1.21 -11.51 17.78
C ILE A 2 0.02 -11.19 16.87
N PHE A 3 -1.16 -10.99 17.46
CA PHE A 3 -2.36 -10.58 16.75
C PHE A 3 -2.54 -9.07 16.85
N ARG A 4 -2.78 -8.42 15.70
CA ARG A 4 -3.20 -7.03 15.63
C ARG A 4 -4.61 -6.99 15.05
N SER A 5 -5.52 -6.30 15.74
CA SER A 5 -6.82 -5.96 15.14
C SER A 5 -6.58 -4.94 14.03
N ALA A 6 -7.08 -5.22 12.82
CA ALA A 6 -6.85 -4.40 11.63
C ALA A 6 -7.55 -3.03 11.65
N LEU A 7 -8.27 -2.70 12.75
CA LEU A 7 -8.96 -1.42 12.88
C LEU A 7 -8.02 -0.20 13.00
N ALA A 8 -6.73 -0.43 13.24
CA ALA A 8 -5.73 0.60 13.09
C ALA A 8 -5.12 0.45 11.69
N ALA A 9 -5.38 1.42 10.80
CA ALA A 9 -4.58 1.60 9.58
C ALA A 9 -3.10 1.37 9.92
N ALA A 10 -2.35 0.71 9.03
CA ALA A 10 -0.93 0.47 9.25
C ALA A 10 -0.29 1.77 9.78
N PRO A 11 0.40 1.74 10.95
CA PRO A 11 0.77 2.95 11.71
C PRO A 11 1.64 3.96 10.94
N ASP A 12 2.12 3.58 9.76
CA ASP A 12 2.90 4.42 8.86
C ASP A 12 2.06 5.38 8.00
N ASP A 13 0.73 5.26 7.93
CA ASP A 13 -0.06 5.89 6.88
C ASP A 13 -0.80 7.19 7.28
N LEU A 14 -0.32 7.87 8.32
CA LEU A 14 -0.89 9.16 8.75
C LEU A 14 -0.93 10.19 7.61
N ALA A 15 0.07 10.20 6.72
CA ALA A 15 0.07 11.15 5.60
C ALA A 15 -1.00 10.82 4.54
N ILE A 16 -1.31 9.54 4.32
CA ILE A 16 -2.41 9.12 3.44
C ILE A 16 -3.75 9.49 4.09
N ALA A 17 -3.94 9.21 5.38
CA ALA A 17 -5.16 9.58 6.09
C ALA A 17 -5.41 11.10 6.09
N GLU A 18 -4.36 11.89 6.29
CA GLU A 18 -4.43 13.36 6.23
C GLU A 18 -4.68 13.85 4.79
N ALA A 19 -4.04 13.25 3.79
CA ALA A 19 -4.27 13.57 2.38
C ALA A 19 -5.71 13.25 1.95
N ASP A 20 -6.25 12.10 2.36
CA ASP A 20 -7.66 11.73 2.13
C ASP A 20 -8.63 12.77 2.70
N ALA A 21 -8.42 13.18 3.95
CA ALA A 21 -9.26 14.20 4.58
C ALA A 21 -9.19 15.55 3.83
N LEU A 22 -8.02 15.93 3.33
CA LEU A 22 -7.83 17.13 2.51
C LEU A 22 -8.51 17.01 1.15
N ILE A 23 -8.38 15.86 0.46
CA ILE A 23 -9.05 15.59 -0.83
C ILE A 23 -10.57 15.65 -0.68
N ARG A 24 -11.14 15.03 0.36
CA ARG A 24 -12.58 15.06 0.62
C ARG A 24 -13.13 16.47 0.86
N THR A 25 -12.29 17.41 1.25
CA THR A 25 -12.64 18.83 1.42
C THR A 25 -12.21 19.72 0.24
N GLY A 26 -11.79 19.12 -0.88
CA GLY A 26 -11.37 19.84 -2.09
C GLY A 26 -10.00 20.52 -1.99
N ARG A 27 -9.23 20.25 -0.94
CA ARG A 27 -7.93 20.87 -0.67
C ARG A 27 -6.78 20.10 -1.35
N PHE A 28 -6.87 19.93 -2.66
CA PHE A 28 -5.97 19.07 -3.45
C PHE A 28 -4.50 19.48 -3.38
N LEU A 29 -4.18 20.77 -3.42
CA LEU A 29 -2.78 21.23 -3.32
C LEU A 29 -2.16 20.91 -1.95
N ALA A 30 -2.93 21.05 -0.87
CA ALA A 30 -2.45 20.71 0.46
C ALA A 30 -2.24 19.19 0.62
N ALA A 31 -3.11 18.38 0.01
CA ALA A 31 -2.97 16.93 -0.03
C ALA A 31 -1.72 16.51 -0.83
N TYR A 32 -1.51 17.11 -2.00
CA TYR A 32 -0.31 16.91 -2.83
C TYR A 32 0.97 17.19 -2.03
N ASP A 33 1.06 18.36 -1.40
CA ASP A 33 2.22 18.73 -0.59
C ASP A 33 2.45 17.77 0.57
N ARG A 34 1.37 17.22 1.13
CA ARG A 34 1.45 16.28 2.24
C ARG A 34 2.07 14.95 1.82
N ILE A 35 1.66 14.43 0.67
CA ILE A 35 2.18 13.17 0.11
C ILE A 35 3.61 13.40 -0.40
N LEU A 36 3.89 14.51 -1.06
CA LEU A 36 5.22 14.81 -1.59
C LEU A 36 6.26 14.91 -0.47
N ARG A 37 5.90 15.44 0.70
CA ARG A 37 6.79 15.45 1.88
C ARG A 37 7.06 14.07 2.47
N ALA A 38 6.22 13.07 2.18
CA ALA A 38 6.46 11.69 2.56
C ALA A 38 7.38 10.95 1.56
N MET A 39 7.59 11.52 0.37
CA MET A 39 8.68 11.10 -0.52
C MET A 39 10.03 11.50 0.11
N PRO A 40 11.09 10.67 0.01
CA PRO A 40 11.28 9.54 -0.90
C PRO A 40 10.76 8.17 -0.39
N ARG A 41 10.33 8.08 0.87
CA ARG A 41 9.96 6.80 1.50
C ARG A 41 8.86 6.04 0.75
N TRP A 42 8.00 6.76 0.03
CA TRP A 42 6.78 6.23 -0.59
C TRP A 42 6.85 6.12 -2.11
N ILE A 43 8.05 6.23 -2.70
CA ILE A 43 8.21 6.24 -4.17
C ILE A 43 7.80 4.94 -4.85
N LEU A 44 7.70 3.83 -4.09
CA LEU A 44 7.20 2.55 -4.56
C LEU A 44 5.82 2.22 -4.00
N SER A 45 5.10 3.20 -3.46
CA SER A 45 3.78 3.02 -2.86
C SER A 45 2.68 3.12 -3.90
N PRO A 46 1.91 2.05 -4.17
CA PRO A 46 0.72 2.14 -5.01
C PRO A 46 -0.25 3.22 -4.52
N SER A 47 -0.55 3.26 -3.21
CA SER A 47 -1.45 4.28 -2.64
C SER A 47 -0.95 5.71 -2.80
N ALA A 48 0.32 6.01 -2.50
CA ALA A 48 0.82 7.39 -2.63
C ALA A 48 0.63 7.93 -4.05
N HIS A 49 0.94 7.12 -5.07
CA HIS A 49 0.71 7.46 -6.47
C HIS A 49 -0.77 7.62 -6.81
N ASN A 50 -1.66 6.76 -6.28
CA ASN A 50 -3.10 6.92 -6.50
C ASN A 50 -3.63 8.24 -5.90
N TYR A 51 -3.17 8.61 -4.70
CA TYR A 51 -3.56 9.88 -4.08
C TYR A 51 -2.97 11.10 -4.80
N LEU A 52 -1.73 11.03 -5.31
CA LEU A 52 -1.18 12.08 -6.18
C LEU A 52 -1.99 12.22 -7.47
N ALA A 53 -2.46 11.11 -8.05
CA ALA A 53 -3.34 11.16 -9.20
C ALA A 53 -4.67 11.88 -8.91
N LEU A 54 -5.29 11.59 -7.77
CA LEU A 54 -6.49 12.29 -7.31
C LEU A 54 -6.24 13.79 -7.10
N CYS A 55 -5.07 14.15 -6.55
CA CYS A 55 -4.68 15.55 -6.38
C CYS A 55 -4.54 16.26 -7.73
N HIS A 56 -3.83 15.66 -8.69
CA HIS A 56 -3.67 16.22 -10.03
C HIS A 56 -4.99 16.36 -10.77
N GLN A 57 -5.86 15.35 -10.69
CA GLN A 57 -7.20 15.39 -11.26
C GLN A 57 -8.01 16.54 -10.65
N GLY A 58 -8.01 16.69 -9.32
CA GLY A 58 -8.69 17.78 -8.63
C GLY A 58 -8.15 19.19 -8.95
N LEU A 59 -6.90 19.28 -9.42
CA LEU A 59 -6.26 20.51 -9.90
C LEU A 59 -6.43 20.73 -11.41
N GLY A 60 -7.09 19.82 -12.13
CA GLY A 60 -7.31 19.89 -13.58
C GLY A 60 -6.12 19.45 -14.44
N ASP A 61 -5.11 18.78 -13.87
CA ASP A 61 -3.94 18.27 -14.57
C ASP A 61 -4.09 16.77 -14.88
N GLU A 62 -4.93 16.44 -15.87
CA GLU A 62 -5.22 15.05 -16.24
C GLU A 62 -3.99 14.27 -16.74
N ALA A 63 -3.02 14.97 -17.37
CA ALA A 63 -1.80 14.34 -17.87
C ALA A 63 -0.92 13.82 -16.74
N ARG A 64 -0.74 14.62 -15.68
CA ARG A 64 -0.04 14.14 -14.47
C ARG A 64 -0.86 13.12 -13.71
N ALA A 65 -2.19 13.29 -13.63
CA ALA A 65 -3.04 12.28 -13.00
C ALA A 65 -2.89 10.91 -13.68
N ALA A 66 -2.87 10.86 -15.01
CA ALA A 66 -2.64 9.63 -15.76
C ALA A 66 -1.26 9.03 -15.50
N SER A 67 -0.20 9.86 -15.46
CA SER A 67 1.16 9.41 -15.13
C SER A 67 1.24 8.76 -13.74
N GLU A 68 0.63 9.38 -12.73
CA GLU A 68 0.61 8.86 -11.37
C GLU A 68 -0.22 7.55 -11.27
N ARG A 69 -1.35 7.44 -11.97
CA ARG A 69 -2.10 6.17 -12.06
C ARG A 69 -1.25 5.06 -12.69
N ALA A 70 -0.46 5.38 -13.72
CA ALA A 70 0.45 4.41 -14.33
C ALA A 70 1.54 3.95 -13.36
N LEU A 71 2.14 4.86 -12.58
CA LEU A 71 3.11 4.51 -11.55
C LEU A 71 2.51 3.65 -10.43
N SER A 72 1.29 3.98 -9.99
CA SER A 72 0.53 3.17 -9.04
C SER A 72 0.33 1.73 -9.56
N GLY A 73 -0.07 1.59 -10.84
CA GLY A 73 -0.21 0.30 -11.50
C GLY A 73 1.07 -0.50 -11.58
N LEU A 74 2.20 0.14 -11.91
CA LEU A 74 3.51 -0.52 -11.98
C LEU A 74 4.00 -1.00 -10.59
N ALA A 75 3.79 -0.19 -9.54
CA ALA A 75 4.14 -0.56 -8.17
C ALA A 75 3.35 -1.81 -7.73
N LEU A 76 2.04 -1.82 -8.02
CA LEU A 76 1.17 -2.94 -7.72
C LEU A 76 1.55 -4.20 -8.52
N GLU A 77 1.76 -4.07 -9.83
CA GLU A 77 2.15 -5.18 -10.70
C GLU A 77 3.45 -5.85 -10.19
N THR A 78 4.40 -5.05 -9.74
CA THR A 78 5.67 -5.55 -9.19
C THR A 78 5.44 -6.47 -7.99
N ILE A 79 4.55 -6.09 -7.07
CA ILE A 79 4.18 -6.92 -5.92
C ILE A 79 3.45 -8.19 -6.39
N LEU A 80 2.44 -8.04 -7.25
CA LEU A 80 1.63 -9.17 -7.71
C LEU A 80 2.45 -10.21 -8.49
N ARG A 81 3.51 -9.81 -9.20
CA ARG A 81 4.40 -10.73 -9.92
C ARG A 81 5.37 -11.49 -9.01
N SER A 82 5.52 -11.10 -7.76
CA SER A 82 6.45 -11.74 -6.81
C SER A 82 5.92 -13.04 -6.19
N GLY A 83 4.61 -13.31 -6.30
CA GLY A 83 3.95 -14.44 -5.63
C GLY A 83 2.49 -14.59 -6.02
N GLU A 84 1.74 -15.40 -5.26
CA GLU A 84 0.32 -15.70 -5.48
C GLU A 84 -0.56 -15.33 -4.29
N GLY A 85 0.02 -14.74 -3.23
CA GLY A 85 -0.71 -14.37 -2.01
C GLY A 85 -1.10 -15.56 -1.13
N THR A 86 -0.52 -16.75 -1.38
CA THR A 86 -0.74 -17.98 -0.61
C THR A 86 0.42 -18.22 0.36
N GLU A 87 0.25 -19.07 1.37
CA GLU A 87 1.31 -19.37 2.34
C GLU A 87 2.59 -19.91 1.68
N GLY A 88 2.45 -20.77 0.66
CA GLY A 88 3.59 -21.33 -0.07
C GLY A 88 4.24 -20.37 -1.07
N ARG A 89 3.51 -19.34 -1.52
CA ARG A 89 3.98 -18.31 -2.45
C ARG A 89 3.42 -16.94 -2.05
N PRO A 90 3.88 -16.36 -0.91
CA PRO A 90 3.38 -15.08 -0.44
C PRO A 90 3.80 -13.97 -1.40
N TRP A 91 3.03 -12.88 -1.47
CA TRP A 91 3.50 -11.67 -2.15
C TRP A 91 4.62 -11.03 -1.34
N ARG A 92 5.65 -10.55 -2.03
CA ARG A 92 6.78 -9.85 -1.43
C ARG A 92 6.49 -8.35 -1.40
N VAL A 93 6.62 -7.75 -0.22
CA VAL A 93 6.33 -6.33 0.03
C VAL A 93 7.53 -5.65 0.67
N LEU A 94 7.67 -4.34 0.48
CA LEU A 94 8.72 -3.54 1.11
C LEU A 94 8.27 -2.96 2.44
N ARG A 95 6.95 -2.82 2.62
CA ARG A 95 6.32 -2.22 3.79
C ARG A 95 5.03 -2.97 4.12
N VAL A 96 4.67 -3.00 5.39
CA VAL A 96 3.37 -3.52 5.85
C VAL A 96 2.20 -2.79 5.18
N ALA A 97 2.33 -1.49 4.88
CA ALA A 97 1.30 -0.73 4.19
C ALA A 97 0.99 -1.27 2.77
N ASP A 98 1.97 -1.85 2.08
CA ASP A 98 1.78 -2.42 0.74
C ASP A 98 0.81 -3.62 0.77
N GLU A 99 0.73 -4.33 1.90
CA GLU A 99 -0.19 -5.45 2.10
C GLU A 99 -1.65 -4.99 2.03
N TYR A 100 -1.93 -3.83 2.64
CA TYR A 100 -3.25 -3.20 2.63
C TYR A 100 -3.58 -2.59 1.27
N ASP A 101 -2.59 -2.07 0.54
CA ASP A 101 -2.78 -1.60 -0.84
C ASP A 101 -3.27 -2.74 -1.74
N ILE A 102 -2.67 -3.94 -1.60
CA ILE A 102 -3.08 -5.14 -2.34
C ILE A 102 -4.48 -5.61 -1.91
N ALA A 103 -4.75 -5.68 -0.61
CA ALA A 103 -6.06 -6.08 -0.11
C ALA A 103 -7.18 -5.13 -0.62
N ALA A 104 -6.96 -3.82 -0.53
CA ALA A 104 -7.90 -2.81 -1.02
C ALA A 104 -8.13 -2.92 -2.53
N GLN A 105 -7.06 -3.14 -3.32
CA GLN A 105 -7.17 -3.33 -4.77
C GLN A 105 -7.98 -4.58 -5.15
N GLN A 106 -7.96 -5.61 -4.31
CA GLN A 106 -8.79 -6.81 -4.48
C GLN A 106 -10.20 -6.66 -3.90
N GLY A 107 -10.56 -5.47 -3.42
CA GLY A 107 -11.85 -5.20 -2.78
C GLY A 107 -12.01 -5.94 -1.45
N LYS A 108 -10.91 -6.30 -0.79
CA LYS A 108 -10.90 -7.05 0.47
C LYS A 108 -10.80 -6.09 1.64
N ARG A 109 -11.72 -6.22 2.59
CA ARG A 109 -11.67 -5.48 3.86
C ARG A 109 -11.01 -6.34 4.92
N VAL A 110 -9.77 -6.00 5.27
CA VAL A 110 -8.98 -6.70 6.28
C VAL A 110 -9.63 -6.52 7.66
N VAL A 111 -9.81 -7.62 8.40
CA VAL A 111 -10.34 -7.63 9.77
C VAL A 111 -9.28 -8.02 10.80
N THR A 112 -8.31 -8.86 10.41
CA THR A 112 -7.25 -9.33 11.30
C THR A 112 -5.92 -9.40 10.55
N GLN A 113 -4.84 -9.04 11.25
CA GLN A 113 -3.46 -9.31 10.83
C GLN A 113 -2.76 -10.11 11.91
N ALA A 114 -2.00 -11.12 11.49
CA ALA A 114 -1.12 -11.88 12.37
C ALA A 114 0.26 -12.04 11.75
N MET A 115 1.29 -11.73 12.52
CA MET A 115 2.67 -12.10 12.17
C MET A 115 2.88 -13.56 12.58
N VAL A 116 3.00 -14.42 11.57
CA VAL A 116 3.12 -15.88 11.73
C VAL A 116 4.56 -16.26 12.06
N SER A 117 5.52 -15.61 11.39
CA SER A 117 6.96 -15.69 11.68
C SER A 117 7.64 -14.35 11.29
N PRO A 118 8.92 -14.12 11.62
CA PRO A 118 9.59 -12.86 11.26
C PRO A 118 9.48 -12.54 9.77
N GLY A 119 8.88 -11.39 9.48
CA GLY A 119 8.62 -10.90 8.12
C GLY A 119 7.59 -11.69 7.33
N LEU A 120 6.81 -12.60 7.93
CA LEU A 120 5.72 -13.32 7.27
C LEU A 120 4.39 -12.99 7.95
N ASP A 121 3.54 -12.28 7.22
CA ASP A 121 2.26 -11.80 7.69
C ASP A 121 1.09 -12.52 6.99
N ARG A 122 0.04 -12.75 7.77
CA ARG A 122 -1.25 -13.30 7.35
C ARG A 122 -2.33 -12.26 7.59
N LEU A 123 -2.98 -11.81 6.52
CA LEU A 123 -4.17 -10.98 6.58
C LEU A 123 -5.42 -11.85 6.41
N GLU A 124 -6.46 -11.57 7.18
CA GLU A 124 -7.77 -12.18 7.04
C GLU A 124 -8.79 -11.08 6.74
N ALA A 125 -9.56 -11.26 5.68
CA ALA A 125 -10.63 -10.37 5.26
C ALA A 125 -11.99 -10.78 5.85
N ASP A 126 -12.95 -9.86 5.82
CA ASP A 126 -14.31 -10.08 6.33
C ASP A 126 -15.10 -11.14 5.57
N ASP A 127 -14.73 -11.44 4.33
CA ASP A 127 -15.30 -12.53 3.51
C ASP A 127 -14.61 -13.89 3.74
N GLY A 128 -13.68 -13.96 4.70
CA GLY A 128 -12.90 -15.17 5.02
C GLY A 128 -11.69 -15.40 4.11
N THR A 129 -11.41 -14.51 3.14
CA THR A 129 -10.19 -14.58 2.32
C THR A 129 -8.97 -14.43 3.22
N VAL A 130 -7.95 -15.27 2.96
CA VAL A 130 -6.66 -15.20 3.64
C VAL A 130 -5.58 -14.82 2.63
N LEU A 131 -4.80 -13.79 2.93
CA LEU A 131 -3.73 -13.28 2.09
C LEU A 131 -2.39 -13.36 2.85
N TRP A 132 -1.34 -13.77 2.15
CA TRP A 132 -0.02 -13.98 2.73
C TRP A 132 1.03 -13.06 2.11
N PHE A 133 1.83 -12.44 2.98
CA PHE A 133 2.84 -11.45 2.61
C PHE A 133 4.17 -11.73 3.28
N LYS A 134 5.25 -11.53 2.53
CA LYS A 134 6.64 -11.59 3.01
C LYS A 134 7.28 -10.22 2.90
N LEU A 135 7.71 -9.66 4.02
CA LEU A 135 8.50 -8.43 4.03
C LEU A 135 9.90 -8.73 3.51
N ILE A 136 10.36 -7.97 2.52
CA ILE A 136 11.73 -8.06 2.00
C ILE A 136 12.65 -7.37 3.00
N GLU A 137 13.54 -8.14 3.63
CA GLU A 137 14.62 -7.60 4.45
C GLU A 137 15.87 -7.41 3.59
N THR A 138 16.62 -6.32 3.82
CA THR A 138 17.84 -5.96 3.09
C THR A 138 19.00 -6.96 3.21
N SER A 139 18.83 -8.08 3.92
CA SER A 139 19.83 -9.14 4.06
C SER A 139 19.72 -10.26 3.01
N GLU A 140 18.75 -10.22 2.09
CA GLU A 140 18.68 -11.15 0.93
C GLU A 140 19.50 -10.61 -0.27
N VAL A 141 20.75 -10.22 -0.06
CA VAL A 141 21.75 -10.27 -1.14
C VAL A 141 22.29 -11.69 -1.11
N ASP A 142 21.72 -12.54 -1.95
CA ASP A 142 22.28 -13.86 -2.23
C ASP A 142 23.59 -13.63 -3.02
N ASP A 143 24.73 -13.83 -2.34
CA ASP A 143 26.06 -13.86 -2.94
C ASP A 143 26.19 -15.14 -3.81
N GLY A 144 25.46 -15.16 -4.93
CA GLY A 144 25.56 -16.18 -5.98
C GLY A 144 26.63 -15.85 -7.01
#